data_AF-A0A1M5U7G6-F1
#
_entry.id   AF-A0A1M5U7G6-F1
#
_cell.length_a   1.000
_cell.length_b   1.000
_cell.length_c   1.000
_cell.angle_alpha   90.00
_cell.angle_beta   90.00
_cell.angle_gamma   90.00
#
_symmetry.space_group_name_H-M   'P 1'
#
loop_
_entity.id
_entity.type
_entity.pdbx_description
1 polymer ?
#
loop_
_entity_poly.entity_id
_entity_poly.type
_entity_poly.pdbx_seq_one_letter_code
_entity_poly.pdbx_strand_id
1 'polypeptide(L)'
;MVKPTRAQLILLYCNNGLSAKALADQLRISRNKVYRLLAEYGIPRRSPRDAKLVDGPSTASVIKSYVQHYLGQGLTVAECGQLIGLSAPALLARWQQLGFETRNHAEAMANKLKQQTPRLLQLQAQILDEEITLNEAANSLEITPGQFQNKLKAIGSPMPKAKGATLTPEDEQQLVALYQQHSLAEVSRRLEISTKKAREVLTRHNVSIRPHQQALRQAMAQTSGKHLRVESGNPQRLGNELNPATAWALGVIWGDGTLCRSTGVCHVYSKDRGMLEQIADAFELDHRAIYDLQRCHSNRAQSHTLTIANPAILRHLVDYGLTPNKSATISTPPIAADLRHHFYRGYFDADGGFSLHGPKRRLRASISSKSVVMMIEFSKWLRSIGITPIRRQASLRRITDQPEECLSIMKTKSGVFALAIQAESHVTLFAQALYLGSHVKTRLERKYRMIQHLL
;
A
#
# COMPACT_ATOMS: atom_id res chain seq x y z
N MET A 1 -2.08 42.92 47.39
CA MET A 1 -3.18 42.28 46.62
C MET A 1 -4.06 41.49 47.58
N VAL A 2 -5.36 41.77 47.58
CA VAL A 2 -6.37 41.10 48.39
C VAL A 2 -6.46 39.62 47.99
N LYS A 3 -6.55 38.73 48.98
CA LYS A 3 -6.65 37.28 48.75
C LYS A 3 -8.05 36.95 48.17
N PRO A 4 -8.15 36.23 47.03
CA PRO A 4 -9.45 35.84 46.46
C PRO A 4 -10.24 34.97 47.44
N THR A 5 -11.55 35.21 47.56
CA THR A 5 -12.39 34.43 48.48
C THR A 5 -12.71 33.05 47.92
N ARG A 6 -13.09 32.11 48.80
CA ARG A 6 -13.56 30.77 48.41
C ARG A 6 -14.74 30.83 47.44
N ALA A 7 -15.69 31.73 47.67
CA ALA A 7 -16.87 31.91 46.81
C ALA A 7 -16.48 32.37 45.40
N GLN A 8 -15.54 33.32 45.28
CA GLN A 8 -15.03 33.78 43.99
C GLN A 8 -14.33 32.66 43.22
N LEU A 9 -13.54 31.83 43.90
CA LEU A 9 -12.87 30.70 43.27
C LEU A 9 -13.85 29.62 42.82
N ILE A 10 -14.90 29.32 43.59
CA ILE A 10 -15.94 28.36 43.18
C ILE A 10 -16.70 28.88 41.95
N LEU A 11 -17.11 30.16 41.96
CA LEU A 11 -17.82 30.74 40.83
C LEU A 11 -16.98 30.71 39.54
N LEU A 12 -15.73 31.17 39.61
CA LEU A 12 -14.89 31.29 38.43
C LEU A 12 -14.33 29.94 37.97
N TYR A 13 -13.81 29.13 38.89
CA TYR A 13 -13.20 27.84 38.57
C TYR A 13 -14.27 26.78 38.31
N CYS A 14 -15.19 26.53 39.26
CA CYS A 14 -16.15 25.43 39.17
C CYS A 14 -17.31 25.76 38.22
N ASN A 15 -17.98 26.89 38.40
CA ASN A 15 -19.22 27.19 37.68
C ASN A 15 -18.95 27.75 36.28
N ASN A 16 -18.05 28.73 36.17
CA ASN A 16 -17.70 29.35 34.89
C ASN A 16 -16.64 28.58 34.10
N GLY A 17 -16.09 27.51 34.69
CA GLY A 17 -15.22 26.59 33.97
C GLY A 17 -13.78 27.07 33.74
N LEU A 18 -13.36 28.24 34.22
CA LEU A 18 -12.05 28.82 33.90
C LEU A 18 -10.89 27.87 34.23
N SER A 19 -9.90 27.79 33.32
CA SER A 19 -8.66 27.05 33.57
C SER A 19 -7.84 27.73 34.67
N ALA A 20 -6.97 26.99 35.35
CA ALA A 20 -6.08 27.56 36.37
C ALA A 20 -5.15 28.66 35.81
N LYS A 21 -4.91 28.67 34.49
CA LYS A 21 -4.17 29.74 33.81
C LYS A 21 -5.05 30.96 33.59
N ALA A 22 -6.23 30.81 32.98
CA ALA A 22 -7.16 31.92 32.75
C ALA A 22 -7.58 32.59 34.07
N LEU A 23 -7.79 31.78 35.12
CA LEU A 23 -8.08 32.26 36.47
C LEU A 23 -6.91 33.02 37.10
N ALA A 24 -5.67 32.59 36.83
CA ALA A 24 -4.46 33.26 37.28
C ALA A 24 -4.31 34.64 36.61
N ASP A 25 -4.55 34.70 35.29
CA ASP A 25 -4.50 35.93 34.52
C ASP A 25 -5.59 36.92 34.98
N GLN A 26 -6.82 36.45 35.17
CA GLN A 26 -7.96 37.26 35.62
C GLN A 26 -7.78 37.81 37.04
N LEU A 27 -7.25 37.00 37.96
CA LEU A 27 -7.00 37.40 39.35
C LEU A 27 -5.63 38.08 39.55
N ARG A 28 -4.85 38.25 38.48
CA ARG A 28 -3.48 38.79 38.48
C ARG A 28 -2.57 38.15 39.53
N ILE A 29 -2.69 36.83 39.69
CA ILE A 29 -1.87 36.02 40.60
C ILE A 29 -1.19 34.91 39.82
N SER A 30 -0.11 34.33 40.35
CA SER A 30 0.53 33.22 39.66
C SER A 30 -0.36 31.96 39.66
N ARG A 31 -0.24 31.15 38.61
CA ARG A 31 -0.91 29.83 38.50
C ARG A 31 -0.65 28.93 39.70
N ASN A 32 0.57 28.96 40.25
CA ASN A 32 0.92 28.21 41.47
C ASN A 32 0.21 28.75 42.72
N LYS A 33 -0.12 30.05 42.76
CA LYS A 33 -0.93 30.64 43.84
C LYS A 33 -2.39 30.20 43.73
N VAL A 34 -2.95 30.09 42.53
CA VAL A 34 -4.28 29.50 42.30
C VAL A 34 -4.33 28.06 42.84
N TYR A 35 -3.36 27.22 42.50
CA TYR A 35 -3.32 25.83 42.98
C TYR A 35 -3.20 25.68 44.49
N ARG A 36 -2.52 26.62 45.16
CA ARG A 36 -2.45 26.68 46.62
C ARG A 36 -3.80 27.09 47.21
N LEU A 37 -4.44 28.12 46.67
CA LEU A 37 -5.76 28.58 47.15
C LEU A 37 -6.85 27.52 46.93
N LEU A 38 -6.83 26.78 45.82
CA LEU A 38 -7.76 25.67 45.59
C LEU A 38 -7.59 24.58 46.66
N ALA A 39 -6.34 24.20 46.98
CA ALA A 39 -6.06 23.23 48.04
C ALA A 39 -6.45 23.76 49.42
N GLU A 40 -6.13 25.01 49.71
CA GLU A 40 -6.45 25.67 50.98
C GLU A 40 -7.96 25.74 51.23
N TYR A 41 -8.76 26.00 50.20
CA TYR A 41 -10.22 26.09 50.30
C TYR A 41 -10.95 24.75 50.08
N GLY A 42 -10.22 23.65 49.97
CA GLY A 42 -10.78 22.31 49.77
C GLY A 42 -11.48 22.13 48.42
N ILE A 43 -11.09 22.90 47.40
CA ILE A 43 -11.65 22.81 46.05
C ILE A 43 -10.82 21.80 45.24
N PRO A 44 -11.40 20.67 44.79
CA PRO A 44 -10.66 19.63 44.11
C PRO A 44 -10.07 20.13 42.78
N ARG A 45 -8.83 19.73 42.49
CA ARG A 45 -8.18 20.05 41.22
C ARG A 45 -8.82 19.21 40.11
N ARG A 46 -9.00 19.83 38.94
CA ARG A 46 -9.48 19.13 37.75
C ARG A 46 -8.36 18.28 37.20
N SER A 47 -8.71 17.13 36.64
CA SER A 47 -7.73 16.31 35.95
C SER A 47 -7.21 17.07 34.71
N PRO A 48 -5.99 16.78 34.23
CA PRO A 48 -5.48 17.36 32.98
C PRO A 48 -6.38 17.09 31.76
N ARG A 49 -7.21 16.04 31.82
CA ARG A 49 -8.21 15.70 30.79
C ARG A 49 -9.39 16.67 30.82
N ASP A 50 -9.88 17.02 32.00
CA ASP A 50 -11.01 17.93 32.19
C ASP A 50 -10.63 19.39 31.92
N ALA A 51 -9.37 19.77 32.20
CA ALA A 51 -8.86 21.11 31.96
C ALA A 51 -8.74 21.47 30.46
N LYS A 52 -8.56 20.47 29.58
CA LYS A 52 -8.48 20.67 28.11
C LYS A 52 -9.84 20.86 27.44
N LEU A 53 -10.94 20.50 28.10
CA LEU A 53 -12.29 20.51 27.50
C LEU A 53 -12.95 21.91 27.50
N VAL A 54 -12.36 22.92 28.14
CA VAL A 54 -13.03 24.20 28.44
C VAL A 54 -12.51 25.41 27.64
N ASP A 55 -11.42 25.26 26.88
CA ASP A 55 -10.92 26.36 26.03
C ASP A 55 -11.75 26.46 24.73
N GLY A 56 -12.89 27.16 24.80
CA GLY A 56 -13.74 27.54 23.66
C GLY A 56 -15.00 28.31 24.10
N PRO A 57 -15.69 29.06 23.23
CA PRO A 57 -16.90 29.80 23.59
C PRO A 57 -18.01 28.83 24.01
N SER A 58 -18.35 28.79 25.30
CA SER A 58 -19.10 27.68 25.91
C SER A 58 -20.23 28.15 26.83
N THR A 59 -21.11 29.05 26.38
CA THR A 59 -22.37 29.22 27.11
C THR A 59 -23.31 28.08 26.72
N ALA A 60 -23.93 27.39 27.68
CA ALA A 60 -24.87 26.29 27.43
C ALA A 60 -25.99 26.67 26.42
N SER A 61 -26.32 27.96 26.30
CA SER A 61 -27.26 28.46 25.30
C SER A 61 -26.76 28.33 23.86
N VAL A 62 -25.46 28.50 23.60
CA VAL A 62 -24.85 28.35 22.27
C VAL A 62 -24.90 26.89 21.84
N ILE A 63 -24.56 25.95 22.72
CA ILE A 63 -24.62 24.51 22.38
C ILE A 63 -26.08 24.09 22.11
N LYS A 64 -27.05 24.65 22.83
CA LYS A 64 -28.49 24.36 22.64
C LYS A 64 -29.03 24.83 21.28
N SER A 65 -28.57 25.96 20.73
CA SER A 65 -29.00 26.41 19.40
C SER A 65 -28.48 25.52 18.27
N TYR A 66 -27.25 24.99 18.38
CA TYR A 66 -26.68 24.10 17.35
C TYR A 66 -27.24 22.67 17.36
N VAL A 67 -27.78 22.20 18.49
CA VAL A 67 -28.54 20.93 18.55
C VAL A 67 -29.81 21.02 17.69
N GLN A 68 -30.46 22.18 17.62
CA GLN A 68 -31.62 22.34 16.74
C GLN A 68 -31.24 22.28 15.26
N HIS A 69 -30.08 22.78 14.86
CA HIS A 69 -29.56 22.58 13.50
C HIS A 69 -29.17 21.12 13.22
N TYR A 70 -28.61 20.41 14.21
CA TYR A 70 -28.27 18.99 14.12
C TYR A 70 -29.50 18.10 13.94
N LEU A 71 -30.57 18.35 14.72
CA LEU A 71 -31.81 17.57 14.67
C LEU A 71 -32.74 18.00 13.53
N GLY A 72 -32.78 19.29 13.19
CA GLY A 72 -33.72 19.85 12.20
C GLY A 72 -33.18 19.96 10.78
N GLN A 73 -31.87 20.18 10.58
CA GLN A 73 -31.26 20.40 9.25
C GLN A 73 -30.35 19.25 8.79
N GLY A 74 -30.18 18.20 9.62
CA GLY A 74 -29.49 16.97 9.26
C GLY A 74 -27.96 17.03 9.26
N LEU A 75 -27.36 18.15 9.68
CA LEU A 75 -25.90 18.34 9.77
C LEU A 75 -25.22 17.26 10.62
N THR A 76 -24.02 16.83 10.20
CA THR A 76 -23.15 15.90 10.92
C THR A 76 -22.53 16.55 12.16
N VAL A 77 -22.13 15.73 13.14
CA VAL A 77 -21.38 16.20 14.31
C VAL A 77 -20.12 16.96 13.90
N ALA A 78 -19.48 16.54 12.80
CA ALA A 78 -18.29 17.20 12.26
C ALA A 78 -18.61 18.59 11.70
N GLU A 79 -19.70 18.74 10.94
CA GLU A 79 -20.16 20.03 10.41
C GLU A 79 -20.61 20.96 11.55
N CYS A 80 -21.34 20.44 12.54
CA CYS A 80 -21.68 21.19 13.75
C CYS A 80 -20.43 21.63 14.52
N GLY A 81 -19.41 20.77 14.60
CA GLY A 81 -18.12 21.08 15.22
C GLY A 81 -17.37 22.19 14.50
N GLN A 82 -17.33 22.16 13.17
CA GLN A 82 -16.71 23.22 12.36
C GLN A 82 -17.35 24.59 12.58
N LEU A 83 -18.70 24.64 12.65
CA LEU A 83 -19.44 25.89 12.85
C LEU A 83 -19.13 26.58 14.18
N ILE A 84 -18.78 25.81 15.21
CA ILE A 84 -18.51 26.32 16.56
C ILE A 84 -17.02 26.30 16.93
N GLY A 85 -16.14 25.97 15.98
CA GLY A 85 -14.69 25.88 16.19
C GLY A 85 -14.25 24.76 17.13
N LEU A 86 -15.05 23.68 17.26
CA LEU A 86 -14.72 22.51 18.07
C LEU A 86 -14.47 21.27 17.21
N SER A 87 -13.56 20.41 17.65
CA SER A 87 -13.45 19.08 17.07
C SER A 87 -14.72 18.25 17.33
N ALA A 88 -15.12 17.40 16.39
CA ALA A 88 -16.29 16.54 16.53
C ALA A 88 -16.31 15.72 17.85
N PRO A 89 -15.18 15.15 18.32
CA PRO A 89 -15.15 14.45 19.62
C PRO A 89 -15.38 15.37 20.82
N ALA A 90 -14.88 16.62 20.77
CA ALA A 90 -15.06 17.58 21.84
C ALA A 90 -16.52 18.05 21.94
N LEU A 91 -17.18 18.24 20.79
CA LEU A 91 -18.61 18.55 20.74
C LEU A 91 -19.46 17.39 21.30
N LEU A 92 -19.15 16.15 20.90
CA LEU A 92 -19.88 14.96 21.31
C LEU A 92 -19.76 14.71 22.83
N ALA A 93 -18.56 14.91 23.40
CA ALA A 93 -18.35 14.84 24.85
C ALA A 93 -19.17 15.89 25.62
N ARG A 94 -19.31 17.11 25.07
CA ARG A 94 -20.14 18.18 25.67
C ARG A 94 -21.63 17.90 25.55
N TRP A 95 -22.09 17.37 24.42
CA TRP A 95 -23.49 16.96 24.26
C TRP A 95 -23.90 15.89 25.25
N GLN A 96 -23.04 14.90 25.49
CA GLN A 96 -23.26 13.87 26.50
C GLN A 96 -23.36 14.47 27.92
N GLN A 97 -22.50 15.43 28.27
CA GLN A 97 -22.56 16.11 29.58
C GLN A 97 -23.83 16.94 29.77
N LEU A 98 -24.40 17.47 28.69
CA LEU A 98 -25.63 18.28 28.70
C LEU A 98 -26.90 17.43 28.50
N GLY A 99 -26.78 16.10 28.38
CA GLY A 99 -27.90 15.19 28.24
C GLY A 99 -28.59 15.20 26.87
N PHE A 100 -27.90 15.60 25.80
CA PHE A 100 -28.46 15.55 24.44
C PHE A 100 -28.31 14.16 23.81
N GLU A 101 -29.38 13.69 23.19
CA GLU A 101 -29.38 12.46 22.41
C GLU A 101 -28.63 12.65 21.09
N THR A 102 -27.77 11.69 20.75
CA THR A 102 -27.07 11.64 19.46
C THR A 102 -27.75 10.64 18.54
N ARG A 103 -28.01 11.02 17.28
CA ARG A 103 -28.47 10.05 16.28
C ARG A 103 -27.49 8.88 16.12
N ASN A 104 -28.02 7.68 15.98
CA ASN A 104 -27.18 6.50 15.74
C ASN A 104 -26.67 6.48 14.29
N HIS A 105 -25.72 5.59 14.00
CA HIS A 105 -25.13 5.48 12.66
C HIS A 105 -26.15 5.17 11.56
N ALA A 106 -27.19 4.40 11.87
CA ALA A 106 -28.24 4.04 10.90
C ALA A 106 -29.10 5.26 10.54
N GLU A 107 -29.49 6.07 11.53
CA GLU A 107 -30.24 7.32 11.35
C GLU A 107 -29.44 8.38 10.56
N ALA A 108 -28.13 8.45 10.81
CA ALA A 108 -27.24 9.32 10.04
C ALA A 108 -27.17 8.91 8.56
N MET A 109 -27.05 7.60 8.29
CA MET A 109 -27.04 7.07 6.92
C MET A 109 -28.38 7.25 6.20
N ALA A 110 -29.50 7.04 6.90
CA ALA A 110 -30.84 7.24 6.35
C ALA A 110 -31.10 8.70 5.94
N ASN A 111 -30.70 9.66 6.79
CA ASN A 111 -30.82 11.08 6.47
C ASN A 111 -29.94 11.50 5.28
N LYS A 112 -28.70 11.01 5.23
CA LYS A 112 -27.80 11.28 4.10
C LYS A 112 -28.35 10.71 2.79
N LEU A 113 -28.95 9.53 2.83
CA LEU A 113 -29.62 8.95 1.67
C LEU A 113 -30.81 9.81 1.24
N LYS A 114 -31.67 10.23 2.18
CA LYS A 114 -32.83 11.10 1.93
C LYS A 114 -32.46 12.41 1.23
N GLN A 115 -31.35 13.04 1.64
CA GLN A 115 -30.83 14.25 0.99
C GLN A 115 -30.32 14.00 -0.45
N GLN A 116 -29.79 12.80 -0.71
CA GLN A 116 -29.25 12.44 -2.03
C GLN A 116 -30.30 11.87 -2.99
N THR A 117 -31.46 11.44 -2.50
CA THR A 117 -32.54 10.83 -3.29
C THR A 117 -32.92 11.63 -4.54
N PRO A 118 -33.14 12.96 -4.50
CA PRO A 118 -33.55 13.71 -5.69
C PRO A 118 -32.50 13.64 -6.81
N ARG A 119 -31.21 13.77 -6.46
CA ARG A 119 -30.12 13.72 -7.43
C ARG A 119 -29.90 12.31 -7.98
N LEU A 120 -30.08 11.28 -7.15
CA LEU A 120 -30.00 9.88 -7.57
C LEU A 120 -31.09 9.53 -8.58
N LEU A 121 -32.33 9.98 -8.35
CA LEU A 121 -33.46 9.77 -9.27
C LEU A 121 -33.28 10.54 -10.58
N GLN A 122 -32.76 11.77 -10.52
CA GLN A 122 -32.43 12.54 -11.73
C GLN A 122 -31.40 11.82 -12.61
N LEU A 123 -30.29 11.38 -12.03
CA LEU A 123 -29.25 10.65 -12.78
C LEU A 123 -29.76 9.31 -13.31
N GLN A 124 -30.67 8.65 -12.59
CA GLN A 124 -31.31 7.43 -13.06
C GLN A 124 -32.17 7.67 -14.30
N ALA A 125 -32.97 8.75 -14.33
CA ALA A 125 -33.76 9.12 -15.50
C ALA A 125 -32.87 9.35 -16.72
N GLN A 126 -31.77 10.10 -16.55
CA GLN A 126 -30.79 10.33 -17.63
C GLN A 126 -30.12 9.04 -18.13
N ILE A 127 -29.94 8.03 -17.27
CA ILE A 127 -29.45 6.70 -17.70
C ILE A 127 -30.53 5.97 -18.53
N LEU A 128 -31.80 6.07 -18.14
CA LEU A 128 -32.91 5.42 -18.84
C LEU A 128 -33.18 6.06 -20.21
N ASP A 129 -32.97 7.37 -20.32
CA ASP A 129 -33.08 8.13 -21.57
C ASP A 129 -31.80 8.06 -22.44
N GLU A 130 -30.84 7.19 -22.05
CA GLU A 130 -29.55 6.99 -22.74
C GLU A 130 -28.67 8.24 -22.87
N GLU A 131 -28.95 9.31 -22.11
CA GLU A 131 -28.17 10.55 -22.12
C GLU A 131 -26.79 10.40 -21.44
N ILE A 132 -26.71 9.56 -20.41
CA ILE A 132 -25.47 9.30 -19.66
C ILE A 132 -25.32 7.82 -19.32
N THR A 133 -24.08 7.36 -19.20
CA THR A 133 -23.76 6.01 -18.75
C THR A 133 -23.82 5.87 -17.23
N LEU A 134 -23.98 4.63 -16.74
CA LEU A 134 -23.89 4.31 -15.31
C LEU A 134 -22.57 4.78 -14.68
N ASN A 135 -21.47 4.69 -15.42
CA ASN A 135 -20.15 5.11 -14.94
C ASN A 135 -20.07 6.64 -14.80
N GLU A 136 -20.59 7.39 -15.76
CA GLU A 136 -20.65 8.85 -15.71
C GLU A 136 -21.53 9.35 -14.57
N ALA A 137 -22.70 8.73 -14.38
CA ALA A 137 -23.57 9.01 -13.26
C ALA A 137 -22.87 8.76 -11.90
N ALA A 138 -22.18 7.63 -11.76
CA ALA A 138 -21.45 7.31 -10.52
C ALA A 138 -20.27 8.26 -10.27
N ASN A 139 -19.51 8.60 -11.31
CA ASN A 139 -18.41 9.55 -11.24
C ASN A 139 -18.88 10.96 -10.85
N SER A 140 -20.04 11.40 -11.35
CA SER A 140 -20.62 12.71 -10.99
C SER A 140 -20.96 12.85 -9.50
N LEU A 141 -21.07 11.71 -8.80
CA LEU A 141 -21.33 11.63 -7.37
C LEU A 141 -20.10 11.20 -6.57
N GLU A 142 -18.94 11.09 -7.21
CA GLU A 142 -17.67 10.63 -6.61
C GLU A 142 -17.81 9.26 -5.90
N ILE A 143 -18.64 8.37 -6.45
CA ILE A 143 -18.85 7.02 -5.94
C ILE A 143 -18.62 5.97 -7.01
N THR A 144 -18.45 4.73 -6.59
CA THR A 144 -18.37 3.59 -7.52
C THR A 144 -19.74 3.24 -8.11
N PRO A 145 -19.79 2.64 -9.31
CA PRO A 145 -21.05 2.16 -9.91
C PRO A 145 -21.85 1.23 -9.00
N GLY A 146 -21.18 0.34 -8.26
CA GLY A 146 -21.84 -0.56 -7.30
C GLY A 146 -22.43 0.19 -6.10
N GLN A 147 -21.78 1.26 -5.62
CA GLN A 147 -22.35 2.11 -4.56
C GLN A 147 -23.57 2.88 -5.06
N PHE A 148 -23.54 3.38 -6.30
CA PHE A 148 -24.70 4.03 -6.93
C PHE A 148 -25.90 3.06 -7.00
N GLN A 149 -25.67 1.84 -7.47
CA GLN A 149 -26.70 0.78 -7.53
C GLN A 149 -27.28 0.44 -6.16
N ASN A 150 -26.44 0.29 -5.13
CA ASN A 150 -26.90 0.01 -3.78
C ASN A 150 -27.76 1.15 -3.21
N LYS A 151 -27.45 2.40 -3.54
CA LYS A 151 -28.26 3.56 -3.14
C LYS A 151 -29.62 3.58 -3.85
N LEU A 152 -29.66 3.30 -5.16
CA LEU A 152 -30.92 3.18 -5.92
C LEU A 152 -31.82 2.05 -5.37
N LYS A 153 -31.21 0.92 -5.01
CA LYS A 153 -31.92 -0.19 -4.36
C LYS A 153 -32.48 0.21 -3.00
N ALA A 154 -31.73 0.95 -2.21
CA ALA A 154 -32.15 1.41 -0.88
C ALA A 154 -33.32 2.42 -0.92
N ILE A 155 -33.50 3.14 -2.04
CA ILE A 155 -34.65 4.04 -2.26
C ILE A 155 -35.84 3.36 -2.96
N GLY A 156 -35.76 2.05 -3.24
CA GLY A 156 -36.84 1.28 -3.87
C GLY A 156 -37.03 1.53 -5.37
N SER A 157 -36.03 2.08 -6.06
CA SER A 157 -36.13 2.39 -7.49
C SER A 157 -35.66 1.23 -8.39
N PRO A 158 -36.37 0.89 -9.48
CA PRO A 158 -36.02 -0.23 -10.37
C PRO A 158 -34.73 0.05 -11.18
N MET A 159 -33.85 -0.95 -11.31
CA MET A 159 -32.59 -0.79 -12.03
C MET A 159 -32.79 -0.62 -13.55
N PRO A 160 -31.97 0.20 -14.23
CA PRO A 160 -31.64 -0.01 -15.62
C PRO A 160 -30.95 -1.38 -15.79
N LYS A 161 -31.43 -2.24 -16.68
CA LYS A 161 -30.80 -3.56 -16.91
C LYS A 161 -29.39 -3.34 -17.46
N ALA A 162 -28.39 -3.96 -16.84
CA ALA A 162 -27.03 -3.97 -17.39
C ALA A 162 -27.05 -4.67 -18.76
N LYS A 163 -26.35 -4.10 -19.76
CA LYS A 163 -26.23 -4.62 -21.13
C LYS A 163 -25.98 -6.14 -21.20
N GLY A 164 -25.21 -6.68 -20.25
CA GLY A 164 -24.90 -8.11 -20.15
C GLY A 164 -26.09 -9.06 -19.93
N ALA A 165 -27.30 -8.56 -19.66
CA ALA A 165 -28.53 -9.36 -19.58
C ALA A 165 -29.21 -9.59 -20.94
N THR A 166 -28.87 -8.81 -21.96
CA THR A 166 -29.48 -8.78 -23.30
C THR A 166 -28.38 -8.74 -24.36
N LEU A 167 -27.50 -9.75 -24.37
CA LEU A 167 -26.61 -9.96 -25.51
C LEU A 167 -27.43 -10.54 -26.65
N THR A 168 -27.42 -9.85 -27.79
CA THR A 168 -28.03 -10.36 -29.02
C THR A 168 -27.14 -11.48 -29.61
N PRO A 169 -27.68 -12.35 -30.50
CA PRO A 169 -26.87 -13.33 -31.22
C PRO A 169 -25.69 -12.69 -31.99
N GLU A 170 -25.85 -11.45 -32.46
CA GLU A 170 -24.82 -10.67 -33.14
C GLU A 170 -23.70 -10.23 -32.20
N ASP A 171 -24.03 -9.80 -30.97
CA ASP A 171 -23.03 -9.47 -29.94
C ASP A 171 -22.19 -10.70 -29.56
N GLU A 172 -22.81 -11.89 -29.53
CA GLU A 172 -22.11 -13.13 -29.22
C GLU A 172 -21.13 -13.54 -30.33
N GLN A 173 -21.54 -13.40 -31.60
CA GLN A 173 -20.64 -13.63 -32.74
C GLN A 173 -19.49 -12.62 -32.76
N GLN A 174 -19.77 -11.34 -32.48
CA GLN A 174 -18.75 -10.31 -32.36
C GLN A 174 -17.77 -10.61 -31.23
N LEU A 175 -18.25 -11.14 -30.10
CA LEU A 175 -17.42 -11.57 -28.98
C LEU A 175 -16.47 -12.69 -29.40
N VAL A 176 -16.97 -13.73 -30.07
CA VAL A 176 -16.15 -14.84 -30.55
C VAL A 176 -15.08 -14.36 -31.54
N ALA A 177 -15.45 -13.48 -32.48
CA ALA A 177 -14.53 -12.89 -33.45
C ALA A 177 -13.45 -12.04 -32.77
N LEU A 178 -13.85 -11.15 -31.84
CA LEU A 178 -12.92 -10.33 -31.07
C LEU A 178 -12.00 -11.18 -30.20
N TYR A 179 -12.49 -12.29 -29.65
CA TYR A 179 -11.66 -13.18 -28.85
C TYR A 179 -10.51 -13.73 -29.67
N GLN A 180 -10.70 -14.16 -30.92
CA GLN A 180 -9.61 -14.66 -31.79
C GLN A 180 -8.41 -13.73 -31.83
N GLN A 181 -8.69 -12.42 -31.82
CA GLN A 181 -7.68 -11.37 -31.95
C GLN A 181 -7.32 -10.67 -30.63
N HIS A 182 -8.03 -10.87 -29.53
CA HIS A 182 -7.80 -10.10 -28.30
C HIS A 182 -7.89 -10.96 -27.03
N SER A 183 -7.36 -10.43 -25.92
CA SER A 183 -7.47 -11.10 -24.62
C SER A 183 -8.91 -11.05 -24.09
N LEU A 184 -9.30 -12.04 -23.26
CA LEU A 184 -10.64 -12.07 -22.66
C LEU A 184 -10.98 -10.78 -21.90
N ALA A 185 -10.00 -10.21 -21.20
CA ALA A 185 -10.18 -8.95 -20.46
C ALA A 185 -10.40 -7.74 -21.37
N GLU A 186 -9.76 -7.73 -22.55
CA GLU A 186 -9.94 -6.67 -23.56
C GLU A 186 -11.31 -6.77 -24.22
N VAL A 187 -11.71 -7.99 -24.60
CA VAL A 187 -13.04 -8.27 -25.18
C VAL A 187 -14.14 -7.86 -24.21
N SER A 188 -14.02 -8.23 -22.92
CA SER A 188 -14.95 -7.82 -21.87
C SER A 188 -15.04 -6.30 -21.71
N ARG A 189 -13.93 -5.58 -21.85
CA ARG A 189 -13.93 -4.12 -21.74
C ARG A 189 -14.59 -3.46 -22.94
N ARG A 190 -14.30 -3.94 -24.16
CA ARG A 190 -14.86 -3.41 -25.40
C ARG A 190 -16.36 -3.62 -25.53
N LEU A 191 -16.85 -4.78 -25.07
CA LEU A 191 -18.26 -5.13 -25.10
C LEU A 191 -18.99 -4.74 -23.81
N GLU A 192 -18.31 -4.12 -22.84
CA GLU A 192 -18.87 -3.67 -21.56
C GLU A 192 -19.58 -4.79 -20.78
N ILE A 193 -19.08 -6.02 -20.89
CA ILE A 193 -19.60 -7.21 -20.21
C ILE A 193 -18.59 -7.75 -19.20
N SER A 194 -19.09 -8.49 -18.22
CA SER A 194 -18.20 -9.17 -17.27
C SER A 194 -17.37 -10.27 -17.96
N THR A 195 -16.16 -10.51 -17.46
CA THR A 195 -15.29 -11.63 -17.91
C THR A 195 -15.94 -13.00 -17.69
N LYS A 196 -16.80 -13.12 -16.66
CA LYS A 196 -17.63 -14.30 -16.42
C LYS A 196 -18.62 -14.51 -17.57
N LYS A 197 -19.35 -13.47 -17.97
CA LYS A 197 -20.33 -13.55 -19.07
C LYS A 197 -19.65 -13.85 -20.40
N ALA A 198 -18.50 -13.23 -20.67
CA ALA A 198 -17.72 -13.53 -21.87
C ALA A 198 -17.26 -15.00 -21.91
N ARG A 199 -16.85 -15.56 -20.77
CA ARG A 199 -16.53 -16.99 -20.65
C ARG A 199 -17.76 -17.88 -20.92
N GLU A 200 -18.92 -17.54 -20.37
CA GLU A 200 -20.18 -18.27 -20.64
C GLU A 200 -20.58 -18.24 -22.12
N VAL A 201 -20.38 -17.11 -22.81
CA VAL A 201 -20.62 -17.01 -24.26
C VAL A 201 -19.65 -17.90 -25.03
N LEU A 202 -18.34 -17.79 -24.75
CA LEU A 202 -17.32 -18.62 -25.43
C LEU A 202 -17.57 -20.12 -25.25
N THR A 203 -17.95 -20.55 -24.04
CA THR A 203 -18.30 -21.95 -23.77
C THR A 203 -19.53 -22.38 -24.59
N ARG A 204 -20.57 -21.55 -24.70
CA ARG A 204 -21.77 -21.86 -25.50
C ARG A 204 -21.47 -22.00 -27.00
N HIS A 205 -20.50 -21.25 -27.51
CA HIS A 205 -20.02 -21.34 -28.89
C HIS A 205 -18.89 -22.36 -29.08
N ASN A 206 -18.67 -23.28 -28.12
CA ASN A 206 -17.61 -24.30 -28.16
C ASN A 206 -16.19 -23.76 -28.37
N VAL A 207 -15.91 -22.55 -27.91
CA VAL A 207 -14.57 -21.94 -27.97
C VAL A 207 -13.83 -22.22 -26.68
N SER A 208 -12.77 -23.04 -26.76
CA SER A 208 -11.92 -23.36 -25.61
C SER A 208 -11.14 -22.14 -25.10
N ILE A 209 -11.12 -21.94 -23.78
CA ILE A 209 -10.34 -20.86 -23.17
C ILE A 209 -8.85 -21.17 -23.24
N ARG A 210 -8.08 -20.20 -23.75
CA ARG A 210 -6.62 -20.32 -23.89
C ARG A 210 -5.92 -20.59 -22.55
N PRO A 211 -4.91 -21.47 -22.53
CA PRO A 211 -4.01 -21.64 -21.39
C PRO A 211 -3.27 -20.35 -21.02
N HIS A 212 -2.97 -20.17 -19.73
CA HIS A 212 -2.39 -18.93 -19.20
C HIS A 212 -1.08 -18.51 -19.89
N GLN A 213 -0.17 -19.45 -20.19
CA GLN A 213 1.08 -19.18 -20.89
C GLN A 213 0.86 -18.72 -22.35
N GLN A 214 -0.15 -19.24 -23.03
CA GLN A 214 -0.46 -18.87 -24.41
C GLN A 214 -1.14 -17.49 -24.47
N ALA A 215 -2.00 -17.18 -23.49
CA ALA A 215 -2.57 -15.84 -23.33
C ALA A 215 -1.51 -14.77 -23.02
N LEU A 216 -0.48 -15.11 -22.22
CA LEU A 216 0.67 -14.24 -21.96
C LEU A 216 1.48 -13.98 -23.24
N ARG A 217 1.81 -15.03 -24.02
CA ARG A 217 2.54 -14.89 -25.28
C ARG A 217 1.80 -14.02 -26.31
N GLN A 218 0.49 -14.17 -26.42
CA GLN A 218 -0.34 -13.35 -27.33
C GLN A 218 -0.50 -11.91 -26.84
N ALA A 219 -0.64 -11.70 -25.52
CA ALA A 219 -0.58 -10.35 -24.95
C ALA A 219 0.76 -9.70 -25.30
N MET A 220 1.90 -10.38 -25.10
CA MET A 220 3.22 -9.85 -25.47
C MET A 220 3.32 -9.48 -26.95
N ALA A 221 2.70 -10.25 -27.86
CA ALA A 221 2.68 -9.95 -29.30
C ALA A 221 1.77 -8.77 -29.70
N GLN A 222 0.73 -8.47 -28.91
CA GLN A 222 -0.27 -7.43 -29.21
C GLN A 222 -0.06 -6.14 -28.42
N THR A 223 0.83 -6.16 -27.44
CA THR A 223 1.11 -5.04 -26.53
C THR A 223 2.06 -4.07 -27.22
N SER A 224 1.64 -3.46 -28.34
CA SER A 224 2.33 -2.38 -29.06
C SER A 224 1.72 -0.99 -28.81
N GLY A 225 0.65 -0.87 -28.00
CA GLY A 225 0.08 0.43 -27.60
C GLY A 225 0.02 0.68 -26.09
N LYS A 226 0.18 1.95 -25.69
CA LYS A 226 -0.33 2.60 -24.46
C LYS A 226 0.46 2.61 -23.13
N HIS A 227 1.66 2.09 -23.04
CA HIS A 227 2.64 2.62 -22.08
C HIS A 227 3.80 3.20 -22.88
N LEU A 228 4.46 4.25 -22.40
CA LEU A 228 5.68 4.80 -23.00
C LEU A 228 6.72 3.67 -23.09
N ARG A 229 6.64 2.88 -24.17
CA ARG A 229 7.55 1.77 -24.43
C ARG A 229 8.73 2.38 -25.12
N VAL A 230 9.79 2.61 -24.36
CA VAL A 230 11.07 2.52 -25.03
C VAL A 230 11.34 1.03 -25.21
N GLU A 231 11.15 0.54 -26.42
CA GLU A 231 11.55 -0.83 -26.83
C GLU A 231 13.08 -0.94 -26.98
N SER A 232 13.82 -0.04 -26.34
CA SER A 232 15.27 -0.09 -26.17
C SER A 232 15.70 -1.29 -25.35
N GLY A 233 16.98 -1.62 -25.46
CA GLY A 233 17.61 -2.70 -24.71
C GLY A 233 18.30 -3.69 -25.62
N ASN A 234 19.36 -4.30 -25.11
CA ASN A 234 20.12 -5.32 -25.79
C ASN A 234 19.78 -6.70 -25.23
N PRO A 235 19.02 -7.54 -25.97
CA PRO A 235 18.61 -8.85 -25.47
C PRO A 235 19.77 -9.82 -25.23
N GLN A 236 20.90 -9.66 -25.93
CA GLN A 236 22.08 -10.55 -25.79
C GLN A 236 22.64 -10.53 -24.36
N ARG A 237 22.48 -9.40 -23.64
CA ARG A 237 22.86 -9.22 -22.23
C ARG A 237 22.22 -10.22 -21.25
N LEU A 238 21.10 -10.83 -21.64
CA LEU A 238 20.46 -11.94 -20.92
C LEU A 238 20.52 -13.27 -21.68
N GLY A 239 20.64 -13.25 -23.01
CA GLY A 239 20.71 -14.48 -23.80
C GLY A 239 22.01 -15.26 -23.61
N ASN A 240 23.11 -14.72 -24.14
CA ASN A 240 24.41 -15.38 -24.27
C ASN A 240 25.55 -14.59 -23.60
N GLU A 241 25.33 -13.33 -23.23
CA GLU A 241 26.34 -12.43 -22.63
C GLU A 241 26.01 -12.04 -21.18
N LEU A 242 25.53 -13.01 -20.39
CA LEU A 242 25.38 -12.79 -18.95
C LEU A 242 26.74 -12.37 -18.36
N ASN A 243 26.73 -11.24 -17.65
CA ASN A 243 27.92 -10.64 -17.07
C ASN A 243 27.62 -10.17 -15.63
N PRO A 244 28.61 -9.70 -14.87
CA PRO A 244 28.41 -9.26 -13.49
C PRO A 244 27.29 -8.22 -13.29
N ALA A 245 27.14 -7.27 -14.23
CA ALA A 245 26.13 -6.23 -14.15
C ALA A 245 24.73 -6.78 -14.44
N THR A 246 24.58 -7.62 -15.47
CA THR A 246 23.28 -8.19 -15.84
C THR A 246 22.83 -9.25 -14.85
N ALA A 247 23.75 -10.03 -14.29
CA ALA A 247 23.46 -10.97 -13.19
C ALA A 247 22.99 -10.22 -11.93
N TRP A 248 23.65 -9.12 -11.56
CA TRP A 248 23.18 -8.27 -10.46
C TRP A 248 21.79 -7.67 -10.74
N ALA A 249 21.58 -7.12 -11.93
CA ALA A 249 20.28 -6.56 -12.33
C ALA A 249 19.16 -7.62 -12.30
N LEU A 250 19.46 -8.85 -12.73
CA LEU A 250 18.55 -10.00 -12.64
C LEU A 250 18.17 -10.29 -11.19
N GLY A 251 19.14 -10.24 -10.28
CA GLY A 251 18.91 -10.38 -8.84
C GLY A 251 17.96 -9.31 -8.29
N VAL A 252 18.17 -8.05 -8.66
CA VAL A 252 17.28 -6.95 -8.24
C VAL A 252 15.86 -7.14 -8.80
N ILE A 253 15.74 -7.53 -10.07
CA ILE A 253 14.44 -7.86 -10.68
C ILE A 253 13.76 -9.00 -9.92
N TRP A 254 14.51 -10.01 -9.45
CA TRP A 254 13.95 -11.13 -8.69
C TRP A 254 13.34 -10.70 -7.35
N GLY A 255 13.90 -9.69 -6.69
CA GLY A 255 13.31 -9.11 -5.47
C GLY A 255 12.17 -8.14 -5.78
N ASP A 256 12.51 -7.00 -6.38
CA ASP A 256 11.62 -5.83 -6.49
C ASP A 256 10.83 -5.76 -7.81
N GLY A 257 11.14 -6.63 -8.78
CA GLY A 257 10.46 -6.64 -10.08
C GLY A 257 9.04 -7.22 -10.01
N THR A 258 8.20 -6.92 -10.99
CA THR A 258 6.88 -7.54 -11.16
C THR A 258 6.56 -7.66 -12.65
N LEU A 259 6.26 -8.88 -13.10
CA LEU A 259 5.76 -9.13 -14.44
C LEU A 259 4.23 -8.95 -14.46
N CYS A 260 3.75 -7.96 -15.20
CA CYS A 260 2.33 -7.64 -15.30
C CYS A 260 1.60 -8.68 -16.17
N ARG A 261 0.50 -9.25 -15.66
CA ARG A 261 -0.27 -10.28 -16.40
C ARG A 261 -0.98 -9.75 -17.64
N SER A 262 -1.49 -8.51 -17.57
CA SER A 262 -2.30 -7.95 -18.65
C SER A 262 -1.45 -7.40 -19.79
N THR A 263 -0.31 -6.80 -19.47
CA THR A 263 0.57 -6.17 -20.47
C THR A 263 1.79 -7.02 -20.81
N GLY A 264 2.15 -8.03 -20.00
CA GLY A 264 3.38 -8.79 -20.19
C GLY A 264 4.65 -7.96 -19.96
N VAL A 265 4.52 -6.72 -19.46
CA VAL A 265 5.63 -5.80 -19.19
C VAL A 265 6.18 -6.05 -17.79
N CYS A 266 7.50 -5.94 -17.62
CA CYS A 266 8.13 -6.02 -16.31
C CYS A 266 8.36 -4.62 -15.74
N HIS A 267 7.90 -4.40 -14.51
CA HIS A 267 8.15 -3.16 -13.76
C HIS A 267 9.07 -3.45 -12.58
N VAL A 268 10.04 -2.56 -12.34
CA VAL A 268 10.87 -2.58 -11.12
C VAL A 268 10.61 -1.30 -10.35
N TYR A 269 10.22 -1.42 -9.09
CA TYR A 269 9.89 -0.28 -8.24
C TYR A 269 10.99 -0.04 -7.23
N SER A 270 11.42 1.21 -7.07
CA SER A 270 12.47 1.55 -6.10
C SER A 270 12.29 2.97 -5.57
N LYS A 271 12.72 3.21 -4.33
CA LYS A 271 12.93 4.58 -3.81
C LYS A 271 14.28 5.16 -4.24
N ASP A 272 15.21 4.30 -4.66
CA ASP A 272 16.52 4.66 -5.15
C ASP A 272 16.48 4.66 -6.68
N ARG A 273 16.45 5.85 -7.28
CA ARG A 273 16.46 6.02 -8.73
C ARG A 273 17.77 5.51 -9.35
N GLY A 274 18.90 5.70 -8.67
CA GLY A 274 20.20 5.24 -9.15
C GLY A 274 20.25 3.72 -9.33
N MET A 275 19.58 2.96 -8.46
CA MET A 275 19.44 1.51 -8.65
C MET A 275 18.70 1.16 -9.95
N LEU A 276 17.69 1.95 -10.33
CA LEU A 276 16.95 1.73 -11.59
C LEU A 276 17.78 2.12 -12.81
N GLU A 277 18.57 3.20 -12.72
CA GLU A 277 19.50 3.63 -13.76
C GLU A 277 20.59 2.58 -13.99
N GLN A 278 21.09 1.94 -12.93
CA GLN A 278 22.04 0.83 -13.04
C GLN A 278 21.44 -0.40 -13.74
N ILE A 279 20.17 -0.73 -13.47
CA ILE A 279 19.46 -1.80 -14.18
C ILE A 279 19.27 -1.42 -15.66
N ALA A 280 18.92 -0.16 -15.94
CA ALA A 280 18.78 0.34 -17.30
C ALA A 280 20.10 0.23 -18.06
N ASP A 281 21.21 0.68 -17.48
CA ASP A 281 22.56 0.56 -18.06
C ASP A 281 22.94 -0.91 -18.32
N ALA A 282 22.66 -1.81 -17.37
CA ALA A 282 23.00 -3.23 -17.50
C ALA A 282 22.32 -3.89 -18.70
N PHE A 283 21.10 -3.49 -19.02
CA PHE A 283 20.35 -4.00 -20.17
C PHE A 283 20.37 -3.07 -21.38
N GLU A 284 21.15 -1.99 -21.35
CA GLU A 284 21.21 -0.96 -22.40
C GLU A 284 19.84 -0.37 -22.74
N LEU A 285 19.00 -0.18 -21.72
CA LEU A 285 17.71 0.48 -21.83
C LEU A 285 17.90 1.99 -21.88
N ASP A 286 16.99 2.65 -22.57
CA ASP A 286 16.85 4.09 -22.50
C ASP A 286 16.33 4.50 -21.11
N HIS A 287 16.99 5.48 -20.51
CA HIS A 287 16.63 6.00 -19.18
C HIS A 287 15.24 6.67 -19.15
N ARG A 288 14.65 7.01 -20.31
CA ARG A 288 13.23 7.41 -20.43
C ARG A 288 12.26 6.31 -19.99
N ALA A 289 12.71 5.05 -19.91
CA ALA A 289 11.94 3.95 -19.30
C ALA A 289 11.76 4.10 -17.79
N ILE A 290 12.47 5.04 -17.15
CA ILE A 290 12.37 5.35 -15.72
C ILE A 290 11.50 6.58 -15.51
N TYR A 291 10.40 6.42 -14.78
CA TYR A 291 9.50 7.52 -14.45
C TYR A 291 9.11 7.52 -12.97
N ASP A 292 8.70 8.69 -12.50
CA ASP A 292 8.37 8.95 -11.11
C ASP A 292 6.89 8.68 -10.88
N LEU A 293 6.58 7.92 -9.83
CA LEU A 293 5.21 7.74 -9.36
C LEU A 293 4.91 8.80 -8.31
N GLN A 294 4.16 9.83 -8.69
CA GLN A 294 3.44 10.65 -7.73
C GLN A 294 2.19 9.89 -7.28
N ARG A 295 2.15 9.46 -6.02
CA ARG A 295 0.92 8.89 -5.45
C ARG A 295 0.07 10.04 -4.89
N CYS A 296 -1.15 10.16 -5.40
CA CYS A 296 -2.10 11.25 -5.12
C CYS A 296 -2.66 11.27 -3.68
N HIS A 297 -2.10 10.52 -2.73
CA HIS A 297 -2.58 10.45 -1.35
C HIS A 297 -1.41 10.43 -0.36
N SER A 298 -1.33 11.52 0.42
CA SER A 298 -0.69 11.74 1.72
C SER A 298 0.67 11.07 2.04
N ASN A 299 1.69 11.91 2.25
CA ASN A 299 2.90 11.66 3.05
C ASN A 299 3.78 10.44 2.71
N ARG A 300 3.63 9.81 1.53
CA ARG A 300 4.51 8.71 1.12
C ARG A 300 5.61 9.22 0.20
N ALA A 301 6.85 8.85 0.51
CA ALA A 301 8.05 9.19 -0.24
C ALA A 301 7.90 8.87 -1.74
N GLN A 302 8.48 9.73 -2.57
CA GLN A 302 8.62 9.55 -4.01
C GLN A 302 9.20 8.16 -4.31
N SER A 303 8.56 7.45 -5.24
CA SER A 303 9.02 6.15 -5.72
C SER A 303 9.16 6.21 -7.23
N HIS A 304 10.20 5.58 -7.75
CA HIS A 304 10.52 5.52 -9.17
C HIS A 304 10.17 4.13 -9.70
N THR A 305 9.86 4.07 -11.00
CA THR A 305 9.57 2.81 -11.70
C THR A 305 10.39 2.73 -12.96
N LEU A 306 11.10 1.62 -13.15
CA LEU A 306 11.67 1.24 -14.43
C LEU A 306 10.71 0.28 -15.14
N THR A 307 10.46 0.54 -16.42
CA THR A 307 9.60 -0.29 -17.26
C THR A 307 10.40 -1.00 -18.34
N ILE A 308 10.45 -2.33 -18.27
CA ILE A 308 11.11 -3.18 -19.26
C ILE A 308 10.03 -3.77 -20.16
N ALA A 309 9.97 -3.27 -21.39
CA ALA A 309 8.94 -3.64 -22.36
C ALA A 309 9.47 -4.30 -23.64
N ASN A 310 10.80 -4.40 -23.80
CA ASN A 310 11.40 -5.07 -24.95
C ASN A 310 11.03 -6.58 -24.94
N PRO A 311 10.34 -7.10 -25.98
CA PRO A 311 9.83 -8.47 -25.99
C PRO A 311 10.92 -9.55 -25.91
N ALA A 312 12.10 -9.31 -26.47
CA ALA A 312 13.19 -10.27 -26.45
C ALA A 312 13.84 -10.37 -25.07
N ILE A 313 14.06 -9.23 -24.39
CA ILE A 313 14.50 -9.20 -22.99
C ILE A 313 13.47 -9.91 -22.10
N LEU A 314 12.18 -9.60 -22.28
CA LEU A 314 11.10 -10.22 -21.50
C LEU A 314 11.03 -11.73 -21.70
N ARG A 315 11.26 -12.22 -22.92
CA ARG A 315 11.34 -13.66 -23.21
C ARG A 315 12.45 -14.30 -22.39
N HIS A 316 13.66 -13.75 -22.43
CA HIS A 316 14.76 -14.27 -21.62
C HIS A 316 14.45 -14.24 -20.11
N LEU A 317 13.87 -13.16 -19.58
CA LEU A 317 13.47 -13.11 -18.17
C LEU A 317 12.49 -14.23 -17.80
N VAL A 318 11.52 -14.51 -18.67
CA VAL A 318 10.58 -15.64 -18.48
C VAL A 318 11.30 -16.99 -18.58
N ASP A 319 12.24 -17.15 -19.51
CA ASP A 319 13.04 -18.37 -19.68
C ASP A 319 13.94 -18.63 -18.46
N TYR A 320 14.44 -17.58 -17.80
CA TYR A 320 15.13 -17.67 -16.50
C TYR A 320 14.19 -17.99 -15.33
N GLY A 321 12.87 -17.98 -15.52
CA GLY A 321 11.87 -18.35 -14.51
C GLY A 321 11.07 -17.18 -13.93
N LEU A 322 11.12 -15.97 -14.51
CA LEU A 322 10.31 -14.85 -14.06
C LEU A 322 8.82 -15.08 -14.38
N THR A 323 7.98 -15.17 -13.35
CA THR A 323 6.52 -15.32 -13.51
C THR A 323 5.74 -14.15 -12.91
N PRO A 324 4.47 -13.94 -13.32
CA PRO A 324 3.58 -13.05 -12.59
C PRO A 324 3.26 -13.60 -11.19
N ASN A 325 3.11 -12.73 -10.18
CA ASN A 325 2.91 -13.12 -8.78
C ASN A 325 4.01 -14.04 -8.19
N LYS A 326 5.25 -13.90 -8.70
CA LYS A 326 6.39 -14.75 -8.35
C LYS A 326 6.77 -14.84 -6.88
N SER A 327 6.36 -13.90 -6.03
CA SER A 327 6.96 -13.74 -4.69
C SER A 327 6.97 -15.05 -3.87
N ALA A 328 5.99 -15.94 -4.05
CA ALA A 328 5.91 -17.23 -3.37
C ALA A 328 6.50 -18.42 -4.14
N THR A 329 6.75 -18.29 -5.45
CA THR A 329 7.15 -19.39 -6.34
C THR A 329 8.52 -19.19 -6.97
N ILE A 330 9.20 -18.09 -6.68
CA ILE A 330 10.49 -17.74 -7.27
C ILE A 330 11.60 -18.68 -6.77
N SER A 331 12.54 -19.03 -7.64
CA SER A 331 13.76 -19.77 -7.33
C SER A 331 14.96 -19.05 -7.94
N THR A 332 16.16 -19.48 -7.57
CA THR A 332 17.41 -19.05 -8.19
C THR A 332 17.36 -19.45 -9.67
N PRO A 333 17.57 -18.50 -10.61
CA PRO A 333 17.58 -18.80 -12.03
C PRO A 333 18.78 -19.69 -12.40
N PRO A 334 18.70 -20.42 -13.52
CA PRO A 334 19.82 -21.23 -14.01
C PRO A 334 20.96 -20.32 -14.51
N ILE A 335 21.87 -19.95 -13.60
CA ILE A 335 23.02 -19.07 -13.88
C ILE A 335 24.33 -19.76 -13.53
N ALA A 336 25.39 -19.38 -14.26
CA ALA A 336 26.73 -19.88 -14.07
C ALA A 336 27.22 -19.62 -12.63
N ALA A 337 28.07 -20.52 -12.11
CA ALA A 337 28.47 -20.54 -10.70
C ALA A 337 29.27 -19.29 -10.30
N ASP A 338 30.12 -18.81 -11.21
CA ASP A 338 30.91 -17.59 -11.09
C ASP A 338 30.04 -16.32 -11.05
N LEU A 339 28.92 -16.29 -11.75
CA LEU A 339 27.98 -15.15 -11.73
C LEU A 339 26.96 -15.20 -10.58
N ARG A 340 26.85 -16.34 -9.89
CA ARG A 340 25.81 -16.56 -8.88
C ARG A 340 25.87 -15.57 -7.72
N HIS A 341 27.07 -15.21 -7.28
CA HIS A 341 27.24 -14.23 -6.20
C HIS A 341 26.81 -12.81 -6.61
N HIS A 342 26.94 -12.44 -7.89
CA HIS A 342 26.40 -11.17 -8.42
C HIS A 342 24.88 -11.15 -8.38
N PHE A 343 24.24 -12.24 -8.80
CA PHE A 343 22.79 -12.40 -8.68
C PHE A 343 22.32 -12.31 -7.23
N TYR A 344 22.96 -13.04 -6.30
CA TYR A 344 22.58 -12.96 -4.89
C TYR A 344 22.87 -11.59 -4.26
N ARG A 345 23.90 -10.86 -4.72
CA ARG A 345 24.10 -9.46 -4.35
C ARG A 345 22.91 -8.60 -4.80
N GLY A 346 22.48 -8.74 -6.05
CA GLY A 346 21.31 -8.01 -6.57
C GLY A 346 20.03 -8.33 -5.81
N TYR A 347 19.80 -9.62 -5.54
CA TYR A 347 18.64 -10.06 -4.75
C TYR A 347 18.68 -9.52 -3.32
N PHE A 348 19.86 -9.53 -2.69
CA PHE A 348 20.07 -8.93 -1.38
C PHE A 348 19.95 -7.39 -1.44
N ASP A 349 20.35 -6.73 -2.53
CA ASP A 349 20.21 -5.29 -2.72
C ASP A 349 18.74 -4.84 -2.86
N ALA A 350 17.87 -5.71 -3.38
CA ALA A 350 16.41 -5.52 -3.36
C ALA A 350 15.81 -5.81 -1.96
N ASP A 351 15.80 -7.08 -1.54
CA ASP A 351 15.00 -7.58 -0.40
C ASP A 351 15.79 -7.77 0.90
N GLY A 352 17.11 -7.61 0.85
CA GLY A 352 18.01 -7.73 1.99
C GLY A 352 18.26 -6.42 2.73
N GLY A 353 18.98 -6.49 3.84
CA GLY A 353 19.39 -5.31 4.58
C GLY A 353 20.44 -5.60 5.64
N PHE A 354 21.32 -4.63 5.83
CA PHE A 354 22.16 -4.53 7.01
C PHE A 354 21.46 -3.68 8.06
N SER A 355 21.57 -4.07 9.32
CA SER A 355 21.02 -3.33 10.45
C SER A 355 21.90 -3.50 11.68
N LEU A 356 21.87 -2.50 12.58
CA LEU A 356 22.52 -2.61 13.87
C LEU A 356 21.50 -3.18 14.87
N HIS A 357 21.89 -4.23 15.59
CA HIS A 357 21.01 -4.98 16.47
C HIS A 357 21.51 -4.99 17.93
N GLY A 358 20.57 -4.82 18.86
CA GLY A 358 20.83 -4.86 20.31
C GLY A 358 21.53 -3.61 20.86
N PRO A 359 21.72 -3.54 22.19
CA PRO A 359 22.34 -2.39 22.86
C PRO A 359 23.81 -2.18 22.44
N LYS A 360 24.51 -3.27 22.10
CA LYS A 360 25.89 -3.23 21.58
C LYS A 360 25.98 -2.87 20.09
N ARG A 361 24.86 -2.55 19.43
CA ARG A 361 24.78 -2.16 18.01
C ARG A 361 25.56 -3.10 17.08
N ARG A 362 25.42 -4.41 17.27
CA ARG A 362 26.12 -5.39 16.43
C ARG A 362 25.54 -5.41 15.03
N LEU A 363 26.40 -5.45 14.02
CA LEU A 363 25.95 -5.54 12.64
C LEU A 363 25.26 -6.90 12.40
N ARG A 364 24.13 -6.85 11.69
CA ARG A 364 23.34 -8.01 11.29
C ARG A 364 22.97 -7.87 9.82
N ALA A 365 23.15 -8.93 9.06
CA ALA A 365 22.55 -9.06 7.74
C ALA A 365 21.23 -9.84 7.85
N SER A 366 20.20 -9.41 7.14
CA SER A 366 18.92 -10.11 7.06
C SER A 366 18.37 -10.07 5.65
N ILE A 367 17.73 -11.14 5.23
CA ILE A 367 17.00 -11.23 3.98
C ILE A 367 15.70 -12.00 4.21
N SER A 368 14.67 -11.64 3.45
CA SER A 368 13.37 -12.30 3.54
C SER A 368 12.75 -12.52 2.18
N SER A 369 12.00 -13.61 2.04
CA SER A 369 11.27 -13.96 0.82
C SER A 369 9.98 -14.70 1.17
N LYS A 370 8.95 -14.59 0.33
CA LYS A 370 7.78 -15.47 0.44
C LYS A 370 8.03 -16.86 -0.15
N SER A 371 9.06 -17.02 -0.98
CA SER A 371 9.44 -18.31 -1.53
C SER A 371 10.36 -19.05 -0.57
N VAL A 372 9.93 -20.22 -0.12
CA VAL A 372 10.76 -21.12 0.68
C VAL A 372 11.93 -21.67 -0.14
N VAL A 373 11.70 -21.96 -1.43
CA VAL A 373 12.70 -22.55 -2.34
C VAL A 373 13.88 -21.60 -2.50
N MET A 374 13.60 -20.32 -2.78
CA MET A 374 14.62 -19.28 -2.87
C MET A 374 15.46 -19.17 -1.59
N MET A 375 14.81 -19.24 -0.42
CA MET A 375 15.50 -19.15 0.87
C MET A 375 16.37 -20.37 1.16
N ILE A 376 15.94 -21.57 0.76
CA ILE A 376 16.72 -22.81 0.87
C ILE A 376 17.95 -22.71 -0.03
N GLU A 377 17.80 -22.33 -1.29
CA GLU A 377 18.91 -22.20 -2.24
C GLU A 377 19.91 -21.12 -1.81
N PHE A 378 19.42 -19.95 -1.39
CA PHE A 378 20.25 -18.89 -0.80
C PHE A 378 21.01 -19.42 0.41
N SER A 379 20.35 -20.18 1.28
CA SER A 379 20.99 -20.79 2.43
C SER A 379 22.07 -21.81 2.06
N LYS A 380 21.87 -22.61 1.02
CA LYS A 380 22.88 -23.57 0.53
C LYS A 380 24.10 -22.82 0.00
N TRP A 381 23.88 -21.72 -0.72
CA TRP A 381 24.97 -20.84 -1.17
C TRP A 381 25.73 -20.21 0.01
N LEU A 382 25.04 -19.71 1.04
CA LEU A 382 25.72 -19.18 2.24
C LEU A 382 26.66 -20.21 2.90
N ARG A 383 26.25 -21.48 2.94
CA ARG A 383 27.14 -22.55 3.44
C ARG A 383 28.33 -22.80 2.54
N SER A 384 28.15 -22.73 1.22
CA SER A 384 29.25 -22.91 0.27
C SER A 384 30.35 -21.85 0.41
N ILE A 385 30.03 -20.66 0.95
CA ILE A 385 30.99 -19.60 1.26
C ILE A 385 31.47 -19.62 2.73
N GLY A 386 31.21 -20.71 3.46
CA GLY A 386 31.72 -20.92 4.82
C GLY A 386 30.84 -20.40 5.96
N ILE A 387 29.62 -19.92 5.69
CA ILE A 387 28.70 -19.47 6.75
C ILE A 387 27.97 -20.68 7.34
N THR A 388 28.26 -20.98 8.60
CA THR A 388 27.72 -22.17 9.30
C THR A 388 26.61 -21.81 10.30
N PRO A 389 25.71 -22.76 10.63
CA PRO A 389 24.72 -22.54 11.69
C PRO A 389 25.42 -22.37 13.04
N ILE A 390 25.08 -21.30 13.76
CA ILE A 390 25.51 -21.14 15.15
C ILE A 390 24.73 -22.15 15.99
N ARG A 391 25.43 -23.08 16.66
CA ARG A 391 24.86 -24.06 17.60
C ARG A 391 24.25 -23.36 18.82
N ARG A 392 23.09 -22.72 18.67
CA ARG A 392 22.17 -22.30 19.75
C ARG A 392 20.97 -21.60 19.13
N GLN A 393 19.91 -22.34 18.83
CA GLN A 393 18.53 -21.82 18.89
C GLN A 393 17.54 -22.99 18.81
N ALA A 394 17.08 -23.42 19.99
CA ALA A 394 16.05 -24.45 20.17
C ALA A 394 14.64 -24.00 19.76
N SER A 395 14.46 -22.76 19.26
CA SER A 395 13.15 -22.14 19.05
C SER A 395 12.79 -21.81 17.59
N LEU A 396 13.61 -22.20 16.61
CA LEU A 396 13.29 -22.00 15.19
C LEU A 396 12.71 -23.27 14.60
N ARG A 397 11.43 -23.22 14.17
CA ARG A 397 10.80 -24.30 13.40
C ARG A 397 11.61 -24.52 12.12
N ARG A 398 12.26 -25.68 12.03
CA ARG A 398 12.94 -26.14 10.82
C ARG A 398 11.89 -26.32 9.71
N ILE A 399 12.15 -25.73 8.55
CA ILE A 399 11.25 -25.79 7.39
C ILE A 399 11.60 -26.96 6.47
N THR A 400 12.80 -27.53 6.63
CA THR A 400 13.32 -28.60 5.78
C THR A 400 13.50 -29.90 6.56
N ASP A 401 13.25 -31.03 5.93
CA ASP A 401 13.56 -32.36 6.44
C ASP A 401 15.08 -32.67 6.43
N GLN A 402 15.89 -31.80 5.80
CA GLN A 402 17.36 -31.86 5.75
C GLN A 402 18.02 -30.69 6.52
N PRO A 403 17.94 -30.66 7.86
CA PRO A 403 18.47 -29.57 8.67
C PRO A 403 20.01 -29.46 8.63
N GLU A 404 20.68 -30.56 8.26
CA GLU A 404 22.14 -30.64 8.07
C GLU A 404 22.62 -29.68 6.96
N GLU A 405 21.78 -29.40 5.95
CA GLU A 405 22.16 -28.71 4.71
C GLU A 405 21.78 -27.22 4.67
N CYS A 406 20.96 -26.72 5.60
CA CYS A 406 20.45 -25.35 5.58
C CYS A 406 20.73 -24.61 6.89
N LEU A 407 20.93 -23.29 6.82
CA LEU A 407 20.92 -22.39 7.96
C LEU A 407 19.48 -22.29 8.49
N SER A 408 19.32 -21.86 9.73
CA SER A 408 18.00 -21.70 10.34
C SER A 408 17.19 -20.62 9.62
N ILE A 409 16.20 -21.04 8.83
CA ILE A 409 15.21 -20.17 8.19
C ILE A 409 13.99 -20.07 9.11
N MET A 410 13.49 -18.86 9.34
CA MET A 410 12.35 -18.59 10.20
C MET A 410 11.12 -18.29 9.35
N LYS A 411 9.99 -18.96 9.61
CA LYS A 411 8.70 -18.56 9.05
C LYS A 411 8.01 -17.58 9.99
N THR A 412 7.73 -16.37 9.52
CA THR A 412 6.99 -15.35 10.28
C THR A 412 5.50 -15.69 10.35
N LYS A 413 4.76 -15.01 11.25
CA LYS A 413 3.29 -15.11 11.32
C LYS A 413 2.60 -14.72 10.00
N SER A 414 3.22 -13.85 9.19
CA SER A 414 2.71 -13.44 7.89
C SER A 414 3.04 -14.43 6.75
N GLY A 415 3.65 -15.58 7.07
CA GLY A 415 4.01 -16.60 6.08
C GLY A 415 5.25 -16.27 5.27
N VAL A 416 6.02 -15.24 5.65
CA VAL A 416 7.29 -14.87 5.02
C VAL A 416 8.42 -15.67 5.66
N PHE A 417 9.38 -16.09 4.85
CA PHE A 417 10.59 -16.76 5.29
C PHE A 417 11.72 -15.76 5.44
N ALA A 418 12.44 -15.81 6.56
CA ALA A 418 13.53 -14.88 6.86
C ALA A 418 14.77 -15.63 7.33
N LEU A 419 15.93 -15.16 6.88
CA LEU A 419 17.23 -15.62 7.31
C LEU A 419 18.02 -14.43 7.86
N ALA A 420 18.79 -14.67 8.92
CA ALA A 420 19.63 -13.65 9.51
C ALA A 420 21.03 -14.17 9.87
N ILE A 421 22.02 -13.33 9.61
CA ILE A 421 23.43 -13.57 9.92
C ILE A 421 23.83 -12.57 11.00
N GLN A 422 24.29 -13.07 12.14
CA GLN A 422 24.54 -12.27 13.35
C GLN A 422 25.94 -12.41 13.93
N ALA A 423 26.65 -13.52 13.66
CA ALA A 423 28.05 -13.64 14.05
C ALA A 423 28.88 -12.69 13.21
N GLU A 424 29.72 -11.89 13.86
CA GLU A 424 30.53 -10.85 13.21
C GLU A 424 31.40 -11.44 12.09
N SER A 425 32.10 -12.55 12.35
CA SER A 425 32.87 -13.28 11.33
C SER A 425 32.03 -13.71 10.13
N HIS A 426 30.81 -14.19 10.35
CA HIS A 426 29.91 -14.58 9.27
C HIS A 426 29.34 -13.38 8.50
N VAL A 427 29.09 -12.26 9.18
CA VAL A 427 28.66 -11.02 8.54
C VAL A 427 29.79 -10.46 7.67
N THR A 428 31.03 -10.51 8.14
CA THR A 428 32.22 -10.14 7.35
C THR A 428 32.39 -11.04 6.12
N LEU A 429 32.35 -12.36 6.29
CA LEU A 429 32.40 -13.30 5.16
C LEU A 429 31.28 -13.05 4.14
N PHE A 430 30.07 -12.82 4.62
CA PHE A 430 28.92 -12.51 3.77
C PHE A 430 29.11 -11.18 3.02
N ALA A 431 29.56 -10.14 3.72
CA ALA A 431 29.84 -8.83 3.14
C ALA A 431 30.93 -8.93 2.06
N GLN A 432 32.03 -9.63 2.34
CA GLN A 432 33.12 -9.85 1.39
C GLN A 432 32.63 -10.65 0.16
N ALA A 433 31.93 -11.76 0.37
CA ALA A 433 31.42 -12.59 -0.72
C ALA A 433 30.47 -11.85 -1.68
N LEU A 434 29.72 -10.87 -1.17
CA LEU A 434 28.85 -10.04 -2.01
C LEU A 434 29.60 -8.84 -2.59
N TYR A 435 30.28 -8.05 -1.77
CA TYR A 435 30.68 -6.68 -2.12
C TYR A 435 32.19 -6.48 -2.34
N LEU A 436 33.05 -7.42 -1.97
CA LEU A 436 34.48 -7.31 -2.25
C LEU A 436 34.72 -7.27 -3.77
N GLY A 437 35.46 -6.27 -4.24
CA GLY A 437 35.68 -6.05 -5.68
C GLY A 437 34.44 -5.64 -6.48
N SER A 438 33.29 -5.39 -5.84
CA SER A 438 32.08 -4.95 -6.54
C SER A 438 32.22 -3.52 -7.08
N HIS A 439 31.79 -3.30 -8.32
CA HIS A 439 31.81 -1.99 -8.95
C HIS A 439 30.54 -1.19 -8.61
N VAL A 440 30.61 0.15 -8.61
CA VAL A 440 29.48 1.05 -8.29
C VAL A 440 28.24 0.77 -9.14
N LYS A 441 28.43 0.33 -10.40
CA LYS A 441 27.33 -0.05 -11.32
C LYS A 441 26.67 -1.39 -11.02
N THR A 442 27.19 -2.15 -10.06
CA THR A 442 26.77 -3.53 -9.78
C THR A 442 26.45 -3.74 -8.30
N ARG A 443 26.18 -2.66 -7.55
CA ARG A 443 25.92 -2.71 -6.11
C ARG A 443 25.06 -1.52 -5.69
N LEU A 444 24.31 -1.69 -4.62
CA LEU A 444 23.61 -0.59 -3.99
C LEU A 444 24.50 0.18 -3.01
N GLU A 445 24.88 1.40 -3.38
CA GLU A 445 25.89 2.19 -2.67
C GLU A 445 25.52 2.46 -1.20
N ARG A 446 24.24 2.68 -0.89
CA ARG A 446 23.79 2.85 0.50
C ARG A 446 24.07 1.64 1.39
N LYS A 447 24.01 0.42 0.84
CA LYS A 447 24.30 -0.82 1.57
C LYS A 447 25.80 -1.04 1.68
N TYR A 448 26.53 -0.80 0.58
CA TYR A 448 27.99 -0.85 0.56
C TYR A 448 28.62 0.02 1.65
N ARG A 449 28.18 1.28 1.78
CA ARG A 449 28.69 2.21 2.81
C ARG A 449 28.52 1.71 4.24
N MET A 450 27.50 0.89 4.52
CA MET A 450 27.30 0.32 5.86
C MET A 450 28.35 -0.73 6.23
N ILE A 451 28.95 -1.38 5.23
CA ILE A 451 29.83 -2.54 5.39
C ILE A 451 31.24 -2.33 4.84
N GLN A 452 31.54 -1.14 4.30
CA GLN A 452 32.84 -0.80 3.73
C GLN A 452 34.03 -0.96 4.69
N HIS A 453 33.81 -0.94 6.00
CA HIS A 453 34.86 -1.17 7.01
C HIS A 453 35.20 -2.66 7.21
N LEU A 454 34.44 -3.56 6.58
CA LEU A 454 34.60 -5.02 6.61
C LEU A 454 35.18 -5.57 5.30
N LEU A 455 35.29 -4.72 4.28
CA LEU A 455 35.83 -5.02 2.95
C LEU A 455 37.26 -4.49 2.89
#